data_AF-E9UNB1-F1
#
_entry.id   AF-E9UNB1-F1
#
_cell.length_a   1.000
_cell.length_b   1.000
_cell.length_c   1.000
_cell.angle_alpha   90.00
_cell.angle_beta   90.00
_cell.angle_gamma   90.00
#
_symmetry.space_group_name_H-M   'P 1'
#
loop_
_entity.id
_entity.type
_entity.pdbx_description
1 polymer ?
#
loop_
_entity_poly.entity_id
_entity_poly.type
_entity_poly.pdbx_seq_one_letter_code
_entity_poly.pdbx_strand_id
1 'polypeptide(L)'
;MLRDQLSVGSDAELAGHRARSHLHDGRVIAWTGPYDVPVAVDGEVERTVPAALARRFGADGFWERWTRAECVAKLTGRGVVDLVDLMAAEVPGTDVRLSTLRLPGGIVVSVGRLGDAPNS
;
A
#
# COMPACT_ATOMS: atom_id res chain seq x y z
N MET A 1 -6.75 -15.55 4.96
CA MET A 1 -7.55 -14.54 5.67
C MET A 1 -7.29 -13.10 5.23
N LEU A 2 -6.05 -12.58 5.12
CA LEU A 2 -5.86 -11.21 4.58
C LEU A 2 -6.21 -11.10 3.08
N ARG A 3 -5.83 -12.10 2.28
CA ARG A 3 -6.17 -12.18 0.84
C ARG A 3 -7.68 -12.17 0.60
N ASP A 4 -8.44 -12.80 1.49
CA ASP A 4 -9.91 -12.92 1.38
C ASP A 4 -10.63 -11.59 1.70
N GLN A 5 -9.88 -10.63 2.28
CA GLN A 5 -10.34 -9.29 2.60
C GLN A 5 -9.91 -8.26 1.55
N LEU A 6 -9.44 -8.72 0.39
CA LEU A 6 -9.09 -7.89 -0.76
C LEU A 6 -9.94 -8.32 -1.95
N SER A 7 -10.39 -7.34 -2.72
CA SER A 7 -11.05 -7.57 -4.01
C SER A 7 -10.37 -6.75 -5.09
N VAL A 8 -10.27 -7.35 -6.29
CA VAL A 8 -9.72 -6.70 -7.48
C VAL A 8 -10.82 -6.67 -8.53
N GLY A 9 -11.09 -5.50 -9.09
CA GLY A 9 -12.15 -5.28 -10.06
C GLY A 9 -11.98 -3.95 -10.79
N SER A 10 -13.05 -3.48 -11.41
CA SER A 10 -13.14 -2.13 -11.97
C SER A 10 -13.46 -1.08 -10.89
N ASP A 11 -13.24 0.19 -11.22
CA ASP A 11 -13.63 1.29 -10.34
C ASP A 11 -15.14 1.30 -10.05
N ALA A 12 -15.97 0.96 -11.04
CA ALA A 12 -17.43 0.92 -10.90
C ALA A 12 -17.88 -0.18 -9.92
N GLU A 13 -17.31 -1.38 -10.02
CA GLU A 13 -17.63 -2.51 -9.12
C GLU A 13 -17.24 -2.22 -7.67
N LEU A 14 -16.15 -1.48 -7.48
CA LEU A 14 -15.55 -1.26 -6.16
C LEU A 14 -15.83 0.13 -5.57
N ALA A 15 -16.64 0.97 -6.22
CA ALA A 15 -16.88 2.36 -5.82
C ALA A 15 -17.39 2.52 -4.36
N GLY A 16 -18.09 1.52 -3.83
CA GLY A 16 -18.61 1.53 -2.45
C GLY A 16 -17.58 1.29 -1.35
N HIS A 17 -16.34 0.90 -1.69
CA HIS A 17 -15.32 0.63 -0.69
C HIS A 17 -14.58 1.90 -0.27
N ARG A 18 -14.34 2.05 1.05
CA ARG A 18 -13.68 3.24 1.61
C ARG A 18 -12.17 3.25 1.32
N ALA A 19 -11.48 2.13 1.50
CA ALA A 19 -10.05 2.03 1.20
C ALA A 19 -9.84 1.32 -0.14
N ARG A 20 -9.30 2.06 -1.11
CA ARG A 20 -9.10 1.64 -2.50
C ARG A 20 -7.75 2.12 -3.05
N SER A 21 -7.22 1.42 -4.04
CA SER A 21 -6.03 1.81 -4.81
C SER A 21 -6.24 1.52 -6.29
N HIS A 22 -6.01 2.51 -7.14
CA HIS A 22 -6.13 2.40 -8.59
C HIS A 22 -4.80 1.97 -9.19
N LEU A 23 -4.84 0.89 -9.96
CA LEU A 23 -3.69 0.33 -10.65
C LEU A 23 -3.51 1.00 -12.00
N HIS A 24 -2.27 1.00 -12.50
CA HIS A 24 -1.94 1.65 -13.78
C HIS A 24 -2.62 1.02 -15.00
N ASP A 25 -3.17 -0.19 -14.88
CA ASP A 25 -3.87 -0.91 -15.94
C ASP A 25 -5.40 -0.79 -15.85
N GLY A 26 -5.88 0.13 -15.00
CA GLY A 26 -7.31 0.45 -14.85
C GLY A 26 -8.06 -0.42 -13.85
N ARG A 27 -7.43 -1.46 -13.31
CA ARG A 27 -7.98 -2.24 -12.19
C ARG A 27 -7.94 -1.44 -10.89
N VAL A 28 -8.79 -1.80 -9.94
CA VAL A 28 -8.84 -1.26 -8.59
C VAL A 28 -8.71 -2.39 -7.59
N ILE A 29 -7.95 -2.16 -6.53
CA ILE A 29 -7.92 -3.01 -5.34
C ILE A 29 -8.73 -2.33 -4.25
N ALA A 30 -9.58 -3.08 -3.55
CA ALA A 30 -10.36 -2.60 -2.42
C ALA A 30 -10.22 -3.50 -1.19
N TRP A 31 -10.24 -2.87 -0.01
CA TRP A 31 -10.41 -3.57 1.26
C TRP A 31 -11.88 -3.93 1.51
N THR A 32 -12.14 -5.21 1.76
CA THR A 32 -13.48 -5.78 2.00
C THR A 32 -13.68 -6.27 3.44
N GLY A 33 -12.63 -6.21 4.26
CA GLY A 33 -12.72 -6.56 5.68
C GLY A 33 -13.33 -5.46 6.55
N PRO A 34 -13.35 -5.65 7.89
CA PRO A 34 -13.87 -4.67 8.83
C PRO A 34 -13.02 -3.39 8.87
N TYR A 35 -13.64 -2.30 9.30
CA TYR A 35 -13.03 -0.97 9.46
C TYR A 35 -12.97 -0.55 10.94
N ASP A 36 -12.75 -1.51 11.85
CA ASP A 36 -12.67 -1.27 13.30
C ASP A 36 -11.54 -0.30 13.67
N VAL A 37 -10.50 -0.26 12.83
CA VAL A 37 -9.43 0.74 12.84
C VAL A 37 -9.29 1.36 11.45
N PRO A 38 -8.69 2.55 11.30
CA PRO A 38 -8.37 3.10 9.99
C PRO A 38 -7.50 2.14 9.16
N VAL A 39 -7.90 1.91 7.91
CA VAL A 39 -7.24 1.01 6.96
C VAL A 39 -6.84 1.80 5.72
N ALA A 40 -5.61 1.60 5.26
CA ALA A 40 -5.17 2.01 3.93
C ALA A 40 -4.80 0.78 3.11
N VAL A 41 -5.07 0.87 1.81
CA VAL A 41 -4.60 -0.09 0.81
C VAL A 41 -3.83 0.68 -0.24
N ASP A 42 -2.70 0.13 -0.64
CA ASP A 42 -2.00 0.55 -1.84
C ASP A 42 -1.50 -0.64 -2.63
N GLY A 43 -1.59 -0.60 -3.95
CA GLY A 43 -1.09 -1.66 -4.79
C GLY A 43 -0.53 -1.16 -6.10
N GLU A 44 0.40 -1.93 -6.63
CA GLU A 44 1.08 -1.67 -7.90
C GLU A 44 1.17 -2.96 -8.69
N VAL A 45 0.95 -2.86 -10.00
CA VAL A 45 1.31 -3.94 -10.92
C VAL A 45 2.81 -3.82 -11.16
N GLU A 46 3.55 -4.86 -10.80
CA GLU A 46 5.01 -4.90 -10.92
C GLU A 46 5.40 -4.67 -12.38
N ARG A 47 6.18 -3.61 -12.56
CA ARG A 47 6.78 -3.23 -13.83
C ARG A 47 8.24 -2.86 -13.60
N THR A 48 8.99 -2.66 -14.67
CA THR A 48 10.35 -2.14 -14.56
C THR A 48 10.34 -0.82 -13.78
N VAL A 49 11.13 -0.75 -12.72
CA VAL A 49 11.27 0.47 -11.92
C VAL A 49 11.92 1.54 -12.81
N PRO A 50 11.32 2.75 -12.95
CA PRO A 50 11.92 3.82 -13.72
C PRO A 50 13.35 4.12 -13.26
N ALA A 51 14.29 4.31 -14.21
CA ALA A 51 15.72 4.40 -13.93
C ALA A 51 16.08 5.47 -12.87
N ALA A 52 15.38 6.60 -12.86
CA ALA A 52 15.57 7.65 -11.86
C ALA A 52 15.21 7.19 -10.44
N LEU A 53 14.13 6.41 -10.29
CA LEU A 53 13.69 5.84 -9.01
C LEU A 53 14.60 4.68 -8.60
N ALA A 54 14.98 3.81 -9.55
CA ALA A 54 15.92 2.72 -9.30
C ALA A 54 17.29 3.23 -8.80
N ARG A 55 17.80 4.33 -9.39
CA ARG A 55 19.04 4.97 -8.94
C ARG A 55 18.93 5.53 -7.52
N ARG A 56 17.74 5.99 -7.12
CA ARG A 56 17.52 6.62 -5.81
C ARG A 56 17.23 5.61 -4.70
N PHE A 57 16.44 4.58 -4.99
CA PHE A 57 15.87 3.69 -3.99
C PHE A 57 16.24 2.22 -4.17
N GLY A 58 17.01 1.88 -5.21
CA GLY A 58 17.23 0.51 -5.65
C GLY A 58 15.99 -0.07 -6.36
N ALA A 59 16.21 -1.11 -7.18
CA ALA A 59 15.13 -1.81 -7.87
C ALA A 59 14.58 -2.98 -7.05
N ASP A 60 15.43 -3.64 -6.27
CA ASP A 60 15.06 -4.83 -5.50
C ASP A 60 14.01 -4.48 -4.44
N GLY A 61 12.87 -5.17 -4.45
CA GLY A 61 11.76 -4.93 -3.51
C GLY A 61 11.13 -3.53 -3.61
N PHE A 62 11.38 -2.78 -4.69
CA PHE A 62 10.92 -1.39 -4.83
C PHE A 62 9.41 -1.24 -4.65
N TRP A 63 8.62 -2.05 -5.36
CA TRP A 63 7.15 -1.95 -5.33
C TRP A 63 6.58 -2.26 -3.95
N GLU A 64 7.18 -3.18 -3.21
CA GLU A 64 6.77 -3.47 -1.84
C GLU A 64 7.08 -2.28 -0.91
N ARG A 65 8.27 -1.69 -0.99
CA ARG A 65 8.57 -0.48 -0.19
C ARG A 65 7.64 0.66 -0.55
N TRP A 66 7.34 0.82 -1.84
CA TRP A 66 6.44 1.86 -2.36
C TRP A 66 5.03 1.75 -1.79
N THR A 67 4.39 0.59 -1.94
CA THR A 67 3.02 0.38 -1.45
C THR A 67 2.93 0.49 0.08
N ARG A 68 4.00 0.13 0.79
CA ARG A 68 4.12 0.31 2.25
C ARG A 68 4.20 1.80 2.62
N ALA A 69 5.06 2.57 1.96
CA ALA A 69 5.21 4.00 2.19
C ALA A 69 3.89 4.76 1.92
N GLU A 70 3.22 4.44 0.82
CA GLU A 70 1.90 4.99 0.48
C GLU A 70 0.83 4.67 1.54
N CYS A 71 0.80 3.44 2.06
CA CYS A 71 -0.09 3.09 3.17
C CYS A 71 0.15 3.96 4.41
N VAL A 72 1.41 4.18 4.79
CA VAL A 72 1.76 5.03 5.93
C VAL A 72 1.36 6.48 5.67
N ALA A 73 1.63 7.01 4.47
CA ALA A 73 1.26 8.37 4.10
C ALA A 73 -0.25 8.61 4.19
N LYS A 74 -1.06 7.70 3.62
CA LYS A 74 -2.52 7.74 3.66
C LYS A 74 -3.09 7.72 5.08
N LEU A 75 -2.48 6.96 5.99
CA LEU A 75 -2.95 6.83 7.38
C LEU A 75 -2.50 7.98 8.29
N THR A 76 -1.36 8.61 7.99
CA THR A 76 -0.76 9.64 8.85
C THR A 76 -0.91 11.07 8.32
N GLY A 77 -1.53 11.24 7.15
CA GLY A 77 -1.70 12.55 6.52
C GLY A 77 -0.39 13.15 6.00
N ARG A 78 0.64 12.31 5.81
CA ARG A 78 1.96 12.72 5.32
C ARG A 78 1.96 12.91 3.81
N GLY A 79 2.76 13.85 3.33
CA GLY A 79 2.81 14.26 1.93
C GLY A 79 3.91 13.57 1.12
N VAL A 80 4.06 13.98 -0.15
CA VAL A 80 5.05 13.39 -1.08
C VAL A 80 6.51 13.53 -0.59
N VAL A 81 6.83 14.59 0.15
CA VAL A 81 8.19 14.77 0.71
C VAL A 81 8.51 13.66 1.71
N ASP A 82 7.53 13.27 2.53
CA ASP A 82 7.68 12.19 3.51
C ASP A 82 7.81 10.81 2.86
N LEU A 83 7.31 10.62 1.62
CA LEU A 83 7.45 9.34 0.91
C LEU A 83 8.91 8.98 0.66
N VAL A 84 9.80 9.97 0.48
CA VAL A 84 11.24 9.71 0.33
C VAL A 84 11.80 9.05 1.57
N ASP A 85 11.50 9.61 2.74
CA ASP A 85 12.00 9.11 4.02
C ASP A 85 11.37 7.76 4.37
N LEU A 86 10.08 7.59 4.07
CA LEU A 86 9.38 6.32 4.25
C LEU A 86 9.92 5.22 3.35
N MET A 87 10.32 5.55 2.11
CA MET A 87 10.96 4.61 1.17
C MET A 87 12.36 4.20 1.60
N ALA A 88 13.06 5.06 2.35
CA ALA A 88 14.39 4.79 2.87
C ALA A 88 14.39 4.04 4.22
N ALA A 89 13.27 4.09 4.95
CA ALA A 89 13.13 3.43 6.25
C ALA A 89 12.96 1.90 6.12
N GLU A 90 13.67 1.14 6.95
CA GLU A 90 13.48 -0.32 7.03
C GLU A 90 12.08 -0.68 7.59
N VAL A 91 11.59 0.10 8.55
CA VAL A 91 10.26 -0.04 9.15
C VAL A 91 9.53 1.30 9.09
N PRO A 92 8.77 1.59 8.03
CA PRO A 92 8.05 2.85 7.92
C PRO A 92 6.82 2.86 8.84
N GLY A 93 6.64 3.96 9.59
CA GLY A 93 5.46 4.23 10.42
C GLY A 93 5.29 3.26 11.60
N THR A 94 5.90 3.56 12.76
CA THR A 94 5.86 2.71 13.96
C THR A 94 4.45 2.41 14.48
N ASP A 95 3.49 3.29 14.19
CA ASP A 95 2.09 3.16 14.60
C ASP A 95 1.22 2.45 13.53
N VAL A 96 1.82 2.02 12.41
CA VAL A 96 1.13 1.36 11.31
C VAL A 96 1.57 -0.10 11.22
N ARG A 97 0.61 -1.02 11.39
CA ARG A 97 0.82 -2.43 11.08
C ARG A 97 0.68 -2.65 9.58
N LEU A 98 1.78 -2.99 8.93
CA LEU A 98 1.84 -3.23 7.48
C LEU A 98 1.89 -4.72 7.16
N SER A 99 1.10 -5.14 6.19
CA SER A 99 1.18 -6.49 5.59
C SER A 99 1.22 -6.37 4.07
N THR A 100 2.15 -7.07 3.43
CA THR A 100 2.29 -7.09 1.97
C THR A 100 1.90 -8.46 1.42
N LEU A 101 1.18 -8.48 0.30
CA LEU A 101 0.80 -9.67 -0.43
C LEU A 101 1.07 -9.51 -1.92
N ARG A 102 1.24 -10.63 -2.62
CA ARG A 102 1.22 -10.70 -4.08
C ARG A 102 -0.08 -11.33 -4.57
N LEU A 103 -0.83 -10.61 -5.40
CA LEU A 103 -2.07 -11.10 -6.02
C LEU A 103 -1.81 -11.53 -7.49
N PRO A 104 -2.69 -12.35 -8.09
CA PRO A 104 -2.58 -12.70 -9.51
C PRO A 104 -2.50 -11.46 -10.42
N GLY A 105 -1.82 -11.60 -11.55
CA GLY A 105 -1.61 -10.49 -12.49
C GLY A 105 -0.53 -9.51 -12.06
N GLY A 106 0.48 -9.99 -11.32
CA GLY A 106 1.69 -9.23 -10.98
C GLY A 106 1.47 -8.10 -9.97
N ILE A 107 0.42 -8.17 -9.17
CA ILE A 107 0.08 -7.10 -8.23
C ILE A 107 0.83 -7.31 -6.91
N VAL A 108 1.61 -6.32 -6.49
CA VAL A 108 2.07 -6.17 -5.10
C VAL A 108 1.10 -5.23 -4.40
N VAL A 109 0.57 -5.64 -3.26
CA VAL A 109 -0.37 -4.85 -2.47
C VAL A 109 0.09 -4.81 -1.02
N SER A 110 0.06 -3.63 -0.43
CA SER A 110 0.19 -3.44 1.01
C SER A 110 -1.13 -3.02 1.63
N VAL A 111 -1.38 -3.53 2.83
CA VAL A 111 -2.47 -3.11 3.69
C VAL A 111 -1.85 -2.53 4.95
N GLY A 112 -2.15 -1.27 5.23
CA GLY A 112 -1.81 -0.60 6.48
C GLY A 112 -3.02 -0.54 7.39
N ARG A 113 -2.81 -0.77 8.68
CA ARG A 113 -3.81 -0.51 9.73
C ARG A 113 -3.15 0.27 10.84
N LEU A 114 -3.77 1.35 11.31
CA LEU A 114 -3.29 2.01 12.53
C LEU A 114 -3.41 1.01 13.68
N GLY A 115 -2.29 0.74 14.34
CA GLY A 115 -2.25 -0.02 15.59
C GLY A 115 -2.42 0.93 16.77
N ASP A 116 -2.79 0.38 17.92
CA ASP A 116 -2.52 1.07 19.18
C ASP A 116 -0.99 1.28 19.27
N ALA A 117 -0.55 2.49 19.62
CA ALA A 117 0.84 2.76 19.95
C ALA A 117 1.31 1.70 20.96
N PRO A 118 2.55 1.16 20.85
CA PRO A 118 3.05 0.30 21.90
C PRO A 118 3.02 1.09 23.21
N ASN A 119 2.24 0.59 24.19
CA ASN A 119 2.27 1.13 25.55
C ASN A 119 3.74 1.19 25.98
N SER A 120 4.22 2.42 26.21
CA SER A 120 5.57 2.71 26.70
C SER A 120 5.78 2.13 28.09
#